data_AF-A0A2N9XCJ2-F1
#
_entry.id   AF-A0A2N9XCJ2-F1
#
_cell.length_a   1.000
_cell.length_b   1.000
_cell.length_c   1.000
_cell.angle_alpha   90.00
_cell.angle_beta   90.00
_cell.angle_gamma   90.00
#
_symmetry.space_group_name_H-M   'P 1'
#
loop_
_entity.id
_entity.type
_entity.pdbx_description
1 polymer ?
#
loop_
_entity_poly.entity_id
_entity_poly.type
_entity_poly.pdbx_seq_one_letter_code
_entity_poly.pdbx_strand_id
1 'polypeptide(L)'
;MFMYGRYQSFNMKNIILLVMVAIGFWWLQYGAEEEQQQKKSQAHEQIVDSFKSIRNNFTGSPSNNSALVGAIPVRWAQSENLDKVQVYGEGKVMKTLPDDNKGVRHQRFILNTDDGTLLVVHNIDLAPRLDGLQRGDKVAFTGEYISNKRGGLIHWTHHDPSHRHADGWLLYQGKRYQ
;
A
#
# COMPACT_ATOMS: atom_id res chain seq x y z
N MET A 1 56.27 -30.41 -43.24
CA MET A 1 56.13 -29.05 -42.69
C MET A 1 54.72 -28.91 -42.12
N PHE A 2 54.50 -29.29 -40.86
CA PHE A 2 53.32 -28.90 -40.06
C PHE A 2 53.70 -29.01 -38.58
N MET A 3 53.83 -27.85 -37.91
CA MET A 3 54.10 -27.75 -36.47
C MET A 3 52.77 -27.84 -35.72
N TYR A 4 52.65 -28.79 -34.77
CA TYR A 4 51.57 -28.76 -33.78
C TYR A 4 52.03 -27.95 -32.56
N GLY A 5 51.27 -26.87 -32.29
CA GLY A 5 51.47 -25.96 -31.18
C GLY A 5 51.23 -26.63 -29.82
N ARG A 6 52.10 -26.29 -28.88
CA ARG A 6 52.14 -26.77 -27.50
C ARG A 6 50.95 -26.18 -26.72
N TYR A 7 50.00 -27.01 -26.30
CA TYR A 7 48.98 -26.61 -25.32
C TYR A 7 49.66 -26.37 -23.97
N GLN A 8 49.62 -25.13 -23.47
CA GLN A 8 49.94 -24.81 -22.08
C GLN A 8 48.88 -25.50 -21.19
N SER A 9 49.29 -26.47 -20.37
CA SER A 9 48.35 -27.12 -19.45
C SER A 9 47.98 -26.14 -18.35
N PHE A 10 46.83 -25.48 -18.50
CA PHE A 10 46.25 -24.70 -17.42
C PHE A 10 46.01 -25.62 -16.22
N ASN A 11 46.47 -25.20 -15.05
CA ASN A 11 46.39 -25.98 -13.82
C ASN A 11 44.91 -26.09 -13.41
N MET A 12 44.28 -27.22 -13.74
CA MET A 12 42.82 -27.45 -13.65
C MET A 12 42.25 -27.15 -12.26
N LYS A 13 43.08 -27.25 -11.22
CA LYS A 13 42.74 -26.88 -9.83
C LYS A 13 42.43 -25.39 -9.66
N ASN A 14 43.13 -24.50 -10.37
CA ASN A 14 42.92 -23.05 -10.25
C ASN A 14 41.64 -22.60 -10.97
N ILE A 15 41.26 -23.28 -12.05
CA ILE A 15 40.02 -23.00 -12.78
C ILE A 15 38.80 -23.40 -11.93
N ILE A 16 38.85 -24.57 -11.27
CA ILE A 16 37.78 -25.04 -10.38
C ILE A 16 37.58 -24.07 -9.19
N LEU A 17 38.67 -23.56 -8.61
CA LEU A 17 38.59 -22.60 -7.50
C LEU A 17 37.89 -21.29 -7.93
N LEU A 18 38.23 -20.74 -9.10
CA LEU A 18 37.63 -19.50 -9.59
C LEU A 18 36.13 -19.66 -9.90
N VAL A 19 35.71 -20.81 -10.41
CA VAL A 19 34.29 -21.10 -10.64
C VAL A 19 33.52 -21.20 -9.32
N MET A 20 34.08 -21.84 -8.29
CA MET A 20 33.45 -21.93 -6.96
C MET A 20 33.31 -20.55 -6.29
N VAL A 21 34.33 -19.69 -6.42
CA VAL A 21 34.27 -18.31 -5.90
C VAL A 21 33.23 -17.49 -6.66
N ALA A 22 33.16 -17.62 -7.99
CA ALA A 22 32.16 -16.92 -8.79
C ALA A 22 30.74 -17.37 -8.44
N ILE A 23 30.50 -18.66 -8.25
CA ILE A 23 29.20 -19.19 -7.82
C ILE A 23 28.85 -18.72 -6.40
N GLY A 24 29.81 -18.73 -5.46
CA GLY A 24 29.60 -18.20 -4.11
C GLY A 24 29.27 -16.71 -4.11
N PHE A 25 29.95 -15.93 -4.96
CA PHE A 25 29.71 -14.48 -5.11
C PHE A 25 28.36 -14.21 -5.80
N TRP A 26 28.00 -15.02 -6.80
CA TRP A 26 26.68 -14.97 -7.45
C TRP A 26 25.58 -15.32 -6.44
N TRP A 27 25.75 -16.37 -5.64
CA TRP A 27 24.76 -16.74 -4.63
C TRP A 27 24.62 -15.69 -3.51
N LEU A 28 25.73 -15.06 -3.09
CA LEU A 28 25.71 -14.01 -2.07
C LEU A 28 25.04 -12.71 -2.55
N GLN A 29 25.25 -12.33 -3.81
CA GLN A 29 24.64 -11.14 -4.41
C GLN A 29 23.12 -11.33 -4.66
N TYR A 30 22.68 -12.52 -5.09
CA TYR A 30 21.29 -12.76 -5.50
C TYR A 30 20.36 -13.29 -4.38
N GLY A 31 20.90 -13.92 -3.31
CA GLY A 31 20.05 -14.50 -2.26
C GLY A 31 19.30 -13.48 -1.37
N ALA A 32 19.79 -12.23 -1.28
CA ALA A 32 19.22 -11.23 -0.39
C ALA A 32 17.90 -10.60 -0.90
N GLU A 33 17.67 -10.62 -2.22
CA GLU A 33 16.48 -10.02 -2.84
C GLU A 33 15.23 -10.91 -2.65
N GLU A 34 15.40 -12.24 -2.71
CA GLU A 34 14.31 -13.21 -2.52
C GLU A 34 13.73 -13.15 -1.10
N GLU A 35 14.58 -13.01 -0.07
CA GLU A 35 14.13 -12.89 1.32
C GLU A 35 13.31 -11.62 1.57
N GLN A 36 13.68 -10.49 0.95
CA GLN A 36 12.91 -9.25 1.10
C GLN A 36 11.57 -9.33 0.38
N GLN A 37 11.54 -9.94 -0.80
CA GLN A 37 10.31 -10.13 -1.56
C GLN A 37 9.35 -11.06 -0.82
N GLN A 38 9.85 -12.11 -0.20
CA GLN A 38 9.06 -13.05 0.60
C GLN A 38 8.56 -12.44 1.92
N LYS A 39 9.36 -11.59 2.59
CA LYS A 39 8.87 -10.82 3.76
C LYS A 39 7.79 -9.82 3.37
N LYS A 40 7.90 -9.15 2.22
CA LYS A 40 6.89 -8.19 1.73
C LYS A 40 5.58 -8.87 1.32
N SER A 41 5.66 -10.09 0.75
CA SER A 41 4.47 -10.89 0.41
C SER A 41 3.78 -11.44 1.66
N GLN A 42 4.52 -11.95 2.64
CA GLN A 42 3.95 -12.44 3.91
C GLN A 42 3.31 -11.31 4.74
N ALA A 43 3.95 -10.16 4.85
CA ALA A 43 3.36 -9.00 5.52
C ALA A 43 2.08 -8.52 4.81
N HIS A 44 2.02 -8.62 3.49
CA HIS A 44 0.80 -8.33 2.75
C HIS A 44 -0.33 -9.27 3.09
N GLU A 45 -0.04 -10.57 3.12
CA GLU A 45 -1.01 -11.62 3.39
C GLU A 45 -1.57 -11.49 4.82
N GLN A 46 -0.71 -11.22 5.80
CA GLN A 46 -1.12 -10.97 7.18
C GLN A 46 -2.00 -9.72 7.33
N ILE A 47 -1.71 -8.65 6.59
CA ILE A 47 -2.55 -7.45 6.58
C ILE A 47 -3.90 -7.76 5.93
N VAL A 48 -3.92 -8.45 4.80
CA VAL A 48 -5.16 -8.86 4.09
C VAL A 48 -6.01 -9.77 4.98
N ASP A 49 -5.40 -10.72 5.69
CA ASP A 49 -6.10 -11.62 6.61
C ASP A 49 -6.59 -10.90 7.86
N SER A 50 -5.84 -9.91 8.36
CA SER A 50 -6.30 -9.03 9.43
C SER A 50 -7.53 -8.23 8.99
N PHE A 51 -7.54 -7.69 7.76
CA PHE A 51 -8.72 -7.03 7.20
C PHE A 51 -9.89 -7.99 6.97
N LYS A 52 -9.61 -9.25 6.58
CA LYS A 52 -10.63 -10.29 6.42
C LYS A 52 -11.24 -10.70 7.76
N SER A 53 -10.44 -10.79 8.82
CA SER A 53 -10.94 -11.09 10.17
C SER A 53 -11.75 -9.92 10.74
N ILE A 54 -11.29 -8.69 10.51
CA ILE A 54 -12.03 -7.46 10.82
C ILE A 54 -13.37 -7.45 10.07
N ARG A 55 -13.40 -7.78 8.76
CA ARG A 55 -14.63 -7.94 7.97
C ARG A 55 -15.59 -8.95 8.58
N ASN A 56 -15.09 -10.09 9.05
CA ASN A 56 -15.94 -11.15 9.62
C ASN A 56 -16.59 -10.73 10.95
N ASN A 57 -15.91 -9.89 11.73
CA ASN A 57 -16.45 -9.31 12.97
C ASN A 57 -17.48 -8.19 12.73
N PHE A 58 -17.68 -7.73 11.49
CA PHE A 58 -18.67 -6.72 11.10
C PHE A 58 -19.98 -7.30 10.54
N THR A 59 -20.30 -8.56 10.83
CA THR A 59 -21.54 -9.21 10.37
C THR A 59 -22.75 -8.80 11.20
N GLY A 60 -23.15 -7.53 11.05
CA GLY A 60 -24.48 -7.00 11.36
C GLY A 60 -25.14 -6.48 10.09
N SER A 61 -25.81 -7.38 9.36
CA SER A 61 -26.69 -7.17 8.18
C SER A 61 -26.10 -6.54 6.89
N PRO A 62 -26.57 -6.98 5.70
CA PRO A 62 -25.88 -6.78 4.44
C PRO A 62 -26.40 -5.54 3.70
N SER A 63 -25.50 -4.62 3.38
CA SER A 63 -25.69 -3.64 2.30
C SER A 63 -24.38 -3.49 1.55
N ASN A 64 -24.33 -4.16 0.40
CA ASN A 64 -23.46 -3.90 -0.75
C ASN A 64 -21.95 -3.91 -0.49
N ASN A 65 -21.37 -5.11 -0.54
CA ASN A 65 -19.92 -5.39 -0.56
C ASN A 65 -19.17 -4.83 -1.81
N SER A 66 -19.70 -3.85 -2.53
CA SER A 66 -19.14 -3.32 -3.78
C SER A 66 -17.86 -2.50 -3.58
N ALA A 67 -17.67 -1.88 -2.41
CA ALA A 67 -16.52 -0.99 -2.15
C ALA A 67 -15.15 -1.69 -2.14
N LEU A 68 -15.11 -2.98 -1.78
CA LEU A 68 -13.86 -3.76 -1.72
C LEU A 68 -13.67 -4.66 -2.94
N VAL A 69 -14.73 -4.90 -3.72
CA VAL A 69 -14.64 -5.66 -4.98
C VAL A 69 -14.07 -4.72 -6.03
N GLY A 70 -12.75 -4.79 -6.24
CA GLY A 70 -12.02 -3.93 -7.17
C GLY A 70 -11.12 -2.88 -6.53
N ALA A 71 -11.13 -2.75 -5.20
CA ALA A 71 -10.18 -1.89 -4.49
C ALA A 71 -8.81 -2.56 -4.36
N ILE A 72 -7.73 -1.81 -4.59
CA ILE A 72 -6.34 -2.28 -4.46
C ILE A 72 -5.67 -1.71 -3.19
N PRO A 73 -4.58 -2.32 -2.69
CA PRO A 73 -3.82 -1.73 -1.59
C PRO A 73 -3.26 -0.35 -1.95
N VAL A 74 -3.39 0.65 -1.08
CA VAL A 74 -2.86 2.02 -1.33
C VAL A 74 -1.36 2.03 -1.64
N ARG A 75 -0.61 1.13 -1.00
CA ARG A 75 0.83 0.93 -1.26
C ARG A 75 1.14 0.63 -2.72
N TRP A 76 0.26 -0.12 -3.39
CA TRP A 76 0.43 -0.47 -4.80
C TRP A 76 0.14 0.73 -5.68
N ALA A 77 -0.91 1.51 -5.36
CA ALA A 77 -1.19 2.76 -6.04
C ALA A 77 -0.06 3.80 -5.88
N GLN A 78 0.58 3.86 -4.71
CA GLN A 78 1.73 4.71 -4.45
C GLN A 78 2.99 4.23 -5.20
N SER A 79 3.29 2.93 -5.20
CA SER A 79 4.51 2.40 -5.85
C SER A 79 4.47 2.49 -7.37
N GLU A 80 3.33 2.18 -7.97
CA GLU A 80 3.16 2.22 -9.43
C GLU A 80 2.65 3.58 -9.93
N ASN A 81 2.50 4.56 -9.03
CA ASN A 81 2.01 5.88 -9.36
C ASN A 81 0.66 5.85 -10.13
N LEU A 82 -0.26 5.00 -9.68
CA LEU A 82 -1.60 4.87 -10.27
C LEU A 82 -2.45 6.11 -10.01
N ASP A 83 -3.50 6.33 -10.77
CA ASP A 83 -4.39 7.48 -10.60
C ASP A 83 -5.84 7.06 -10.81
N LYS A 84 -6.77 7.66 -10.06
CA LYS A 84 -8.22 7.39 -10.12
C LYS A 84 -8.55 5.90 -9.92
N VAL A 85 -7.95 5.33 -8.88
CA VAL A 85 -8.15 3.92 -8.51
C VAL A 85 -8.75 3.84 -7.12
N GLN A 86 -9.73 2.95 -6.94
CA GLN A 86 -10.25 2.65 -5.62
C GLN A 86 -9.18 1.94 -4.80
N VAL A 87 -8.89 2.44 -3.61
CA VAL A 87 -7.87 1.88 -2.72
C VAL A 87 -8.42 1.54 -1.35
N TYR A 88 -7.72 0.68 -0.64
CA TYR A 88 -7.86 0.50 0.80
C TYR A 88 -6.49 0.54 1.48
N GLY A 89 -6.49 0.87 2.77
CA GLY A 89 -5.27 0.89 3.56
C GLY A 89 -5.49 1.42 4.96
N GLU A 90 -4.39 1.65 5.66
CA GLU A 90 -4.38 2.28 6.96
C GLU A 90 -3.12 3.12 7.12
N GLY A 91 -3.16 4.07 8.04
CA GLY A 91 -2.02 4.90 8.38
C GLY A 91 -2.18 5.58 9.73
N LYS A 92 -1.09 6.17 10.20
CA LYS A 92 -1.11 7.02 11.40
C LYS A 92 -1.25 8.48 11.02
N VAL A 93 -2.09 9.22 11.72
CA VAL A 93 -2.25 10.67 11.51
C VAL A 93 -0.94 11.37 11.80
N MET A 94 -0.31 11.91 10.76
CA MET A 94 0.88 12.74 10.87
C MET A 94 0.52 14.19 11.24
N LYS A 95 -0.59 14.69 10.71
CA LYS A 95 -1.05 16.07 10.94
C LYS A 95 -2.54 16.22 10.62
N THR A 96 -3.27 16.91 11.49
CA THR A 96 -4.59 17.45 11.16
C THR A 96 -4.46 18.82 10.51
N LEU A 97 -5.32 19.11 9.54
CA LEU A 97 -5.38 20.39 8.84
C LEU A 97 -6.71 21.08 9.18
N PRO A 98 -6.80 22.42 9.03
CA PRO A 98 -8.08 23.10 9.11
C PRO A 98 -9.06 22.50 8.08
N ASP A 99 -10.31 22.33 8.49
CA ASP A 99 -11.38 21.93 7.58
C ASP A 99 -11.46 22.93 6.42
N ASP A 100 -11.69 22.42 5.23
CA ASP A 100 -12.04 23.26 4.09
C ASP A 100 -13.54 23.50 4.12
N ASN A 101 -13.94 24.76 4.32
CA ASN A 101 -15.33 25.16 4.40
C ASN A 101 -15.79 25.94 3.16
N LYS A 102 -15.02 25.93 2.07
CA LYS A 102 -15.41 26.59 0.82
C LYS A 102 -16.14 25.60 -0.09
N GLY A 103 -17.42 25.87 -0.36
CA GLY A 103 -18.26 24.95 -1.11
C GLY A 103 -18.63 23.73 -0.27
N VAL A 104 -18.47 22.53 -0.84
CA VAL A 104 -18.64 21.27 -0.09
C VAL A 104 -17.57 21.18 0.98
N ARG A 105 -17.98 20.92 2.22
CA ARG A 105 -17.09 20.94 3.37
C ARG A 105 -16.26 19.66 3.45
N HIS A 106 -14.98 19.80 3.78
CA HIS A 106 -14.07 18.67 3.91
C HIS A 106 -13.23 18.74 5.18
N GLN A 107 -13.20 17.64 5.93
CA GLN A 107 -12.16 17.42 6.93
C GLN A 107 -10.89 16.95 6.22
N ARG A 108 -9.75 17.53 6.62
CA ARG A 108 -8.46 17.22 5.99
C ARG A 108 -7.42 16.82 7.01
N PHE A 109 -6.68 15.77 6.71
CA PHE A 109 -5.56 15.32 7.53
C PHE A 109 -4.59 14.50 6.69
N ILE A 110 -3.35 14.41 7.15
CA ILE A 110 -2.30 13.66 6.47
C ILE A 110 -2.04 12.38 7.26
N LEU A 111 -2.10 11.25 6.57
CA LEU A 111 -1.67 9.96 7.07
C LEU A 111 -0.22 9.71 6.66
N ASN A 112 0.52 9.05 7.54
CA ASN A 112 1.73 8.33 7.21
C ASN A 112 1.35 6.85 7.00
N THR A 113 1.46 6.37 5.77
CA THR A 113 1.32 4.97 5.38
C THR A 113 2.70 4.32 5.32
N ASP A 114 2.78 3.01 5.08
CA ASP A 114 4.07 2.31 5.00
C ASP A 114 4.93 2.78 3.81
N ASP A 115 4.29 3.22 2.72
CA ASP A 115 4.95 3.58 1.46
C ASP A 115 4.92 5.10 1.16
N GLY A 116 4.37 5.93 2.06
CA GLY A 116 4.43 7.38 1.91
C GLY A 116 3.41 8.18 2.72
N THR A 117 3.19 9.43 2.33
CA THR A 117 2.18 10.30 2.93
C THR A 117 0.92 10.33 2.08
N LEU A 118 -0.25 10.38 2.71
CA LEU A 118 -1.53 10.47 2.03
C LEU A 118 -2.37 11.61 2.60
N LEU A 119 -2.81 12.53 1.75
CA LEU A 119 -3.79 13.55 2.15
C LEU A 119 -5.20 12.97 2.09
N VAL A 120 -5.89 12.90 3.22
CA VAL A 120 -7.31 12.56 3.27
C VAL A 120 -8.14 13.83 3.10
N VAL A 121 -9.12 13.78 2.20
CA VAL A 121 -10.13 14.81 1.96
C VAL A 121 -11.51 14.18 2.13
N HIS A 122 -12.02 14.24 3.35
CA HIS A 122 -13.26 13.58 3.75
C HIS A 122 -14.42 14.56 3.70
N ASN A 123 -15.43 14.31 2.86
CA ASN A 123 -16.59 15.16 2.71
C ASN A 123 -17.49 15.07 3.97
N ILE A 124 -17.51 16.14 4.76
CA ILE A 124 -18.25 16.21 6.03
C ILE A 124 -19.70 16.70 5.89
N ASP A 125 -20.15 16.94 4.66
CA ASP A 125 -21.57 17.14 4.36
C ASP A 125 -22.29 15.80 4.12
N LEU A 126 -21.55 14.78 3.67
CA LEU A 126 -22.10 13.44 3.39
C LEU A 126 -21.89 12.45 4.53
N ALA A 127 -20.77 12.55 5.25
CA ALA A 127 -20.44 11.68 6.37
C ALA A 127 -20.03 12.50 7.61
N PRO A 128 -20.19 11.99 8.85
CA PRO A 128 -19.79 12.73 10.03
C PRO A 128 -18.29 12.98 10.08
N ARG A 129 -17.89 14.16 10.58
CA ARG A 129 -16.49 14.48 10.89
C ARG A 129 -15.90 13.50 11.93
N LEU A 130 -14.62 13.18 11.81
CA LEU A 130 -13.88 12.43 12.83
C LEU A 130 -13.48 13.39 13.95
N ASP A 131 -14.35 13.53 14.95
CA ASP A 131 -14.09 14.37 16.11
C ASP A 131 -13.02 13.77 17.02
N GLY A 132 -12.19 14.64 17.62
CA GLY A 132 -11.07 14.23 18.46
C GLY A 132 -9.85 13.67 17.72
N LEU A 133 -9.89 13.59 16.38
CA LEU A 133 -8.76 13.10 15.58
C LEU A 133 -7.49 13.91 15.86
N GLN A 134 -6.41 13.23 16.22
CA GLN A 134 -5.14 13.85 16.60
C GLN A 134 -3.93 13.10 16.03
N ARG A 135 -2.76 13.74 16.09
CA ARG A 135 -1.49 13.13 15.64
C ARG A 135 -1.24 11.82 16.39
N GLY A 136 -0.84 10.79 15.65
CA GLY A 136 -0.53 9.45 16.17
C GLY A 136 -1.69 8.47 16.08
N ASP A 137 -2.93 8.96 15.93
CA ASP A 137 -4.11 8.11 15.79
C ASP A 137 -4.03 7.23 14.55
N LYS A 138 -4.54 6.01 14.65
CA LYS A 138 -4.65 5.08 13.52
C LYS A 138 -6.00 5.27 12.83
N VAL A 139 -5.97 5.40 11.50
CA VAL A 139 -7.17 5.45 10.65
C VAL A 139 -7.00 4.43 9.53
N ALA A 140 -7.97 3.53 9.40
CA ALA A 140 -8.12 2.69 8.21
C ALA A 140 -9.14 3.32 7.26
N PHE A 141 -9.03 3.04 5.96
CA PHE A 141 -9.83 3.71 4.95
C PHE A 141 -10.07 2.86 3.72
N THR A 142 -11.12 3.23 2.98
CA THR A 142 -11.22 2.99 1.54
C THR A 142 -11.84 4.20 0.86
N GLY A 143 -11.47 4.44 -0.40
CA GLY A 143 -11.87 5.60 -1.20
C GLY A 143 -11.06 5.65 -2.49
N GLU A 144 -11.25 6.68 -3.30
CA GLU A 144 -10.50 6.86 -4.55
C GLU A 144 -9.17 7.56 -4.29
N TYR A 145 -8.09 6.98 -4.80
CA TYR A 145 -6.75 7.56 -4.78
C TYR A 145 -6.50 8.40 -6.03
N ILE A 146 -5.94 9.59 -5.81
CA ILE A 146 -5.46 10.50 -6.85
C ILE A 146 -3.97 10.73 -6.64
N SER A 147 -3.17 10.48 -7.68
CA SER A 147 -1.73 10.67 -7.60
C SER A 147 -1.36 12.16 -7.58
N ASN A 148 -0.34 12.50 -6.79
CA ASN A 148 0.30 13.81 -6.81
C ASN A 148 1.76 13.73 -6.36
N LYS A 149 2.52 14.82 -6.54
CA LYS A 149 3.94 14.91 -6.16
C LYS A 149 4.23 14.84 -4.65
N ARG A 150 3.21 14.63 -3.81
CA ARG A 150 3.26 14.63 -2.33
C ARG A 150 2.72 13.33 -1.73
N GLY A 151 2.76 12.23 -2.47
CA GLY A 151 2.36 10.89 -2.01
C GLY A 151 0.89 10.53 -2.22
N GLY A 152 0.11 11.45 -2.79
CA GLY A 152 -1.27 11.23 -3.21
C GLY A 152 -2.32 11.82 -2.29
N LEU A 153 -3.56 11.76 -2.75
CA LEU A 153 -4.76 12.19 -2.05
C LEU A 153 -5.78 11.07 -2.09
N ILE A 154 -6.58 10.94 -1.03
CA ILE A 154 -7.77 10.11 -1.03
C ILE A 154 -9.02 10.94 -0.74
N HIS A 155 -10.04 10.73 -1.55
CA HIS A 155 -11.40 11.26 -1.41
C HIS A 155 -12.40 10.13 -1.66
N TRP A 156 -13.70 10.43 -1.78
CA TRP A 156 -14.76 9.40 -1.82
C TRP A 156 -14.69 8.44 -0.63
N THR A 157 -14.36 8.96 0.55
CA THR A 157 -14.30 8.20 1.81
C THR A 157 -15.66 8.17 2.52
N HIS A 158 -16.73 8.13 1.72
CA HIS A 158 -18.13 8.14 2.16
C HIS A 158 -18.98 7.29 1.21
N HIS A 159 -20.21 6.99 1.61
CA HIS A 159 -21.21 6.40 0.73
C HIS A 159 -21.60 7.40 -0.38
N ASP A 160 -21.68 6.97 -1.64
CA ASP A 160 -22.23 7.80 -2.73
C ASP A 160 -23.76 7.61 -2.81
N PRO A 161 -24.58 8.60 -2.39
CA PRO A 161 -26.03 8.46 -2.39
C PRO A 161 -26.64 8.23 -3.77
N SER A 162 -25.92 8.60 -4.83
CA SER A 162 -26.36 8.43 -6.21
C SER A 162 -25.82 7.15 -6.87
N HIS A 163 -25.00 6.35 -6.17
CA HIS A 163 -24.38 5.11 -6.66
C HIS A 163 -23.66 5.26 -8.02
N ARG A 164 -23.02 6.40 -8.28
CA ARG A 164 -22.24 6.68 -9.50
C ARG A 164 -20.76 6.40 -9.31
N HIS A 165 -20.29 6.35 -8.07
CA HIS A 165 -18.93 6.02 -7.69
C HIS A 165 -18.92 4.86 -6.69
N ALA A 166 -17.80 4.14 -6.60
CA ALA A 166 -17.59 3.16 -5.53
C ALA A 166 -17.65 3.85 -4.17
N ASP A 167 -18.37 3.26 -3.23
CA ASP A 167 -18.45 3.75 -1.85
C ASP A 167 -17.08 3.73 -1.17
N GLY A 168 -16.89 4.62 -0.20
CA GLY A 168 -15.78 4.56 0.72
C GLY A 168 -16.15 4.82 2.17
N TRP A 169 -15.15 4.77 3.04
CA TRP A 169 -15.31 4.96 4.47
C TRP A 169 -13.98 5.25 5.17
N LEU A 170 -14.06 5.83 6.36
CA LEU A 170 -12.98 5.91 7.35
C LEU A 170 -13.32 5.07 8.58
N LEU A 171 -12.35 4.37 9.15
CA LEU A 171 -12.47 3.63 10.40
C LEU A 171 -11.51 4.24 11.42
N TYR A 172 -12.08 4.79 12.48
CA TYR A 172 -11.36 5.47 13.55
C TYR A 172 -11.94 5.06 14.91
N GLN A 173 -11.07 4.61 15.82
CA GLN A 173 -11.46 4.13 17.15
C GLN A 173 -12.61 3.08 17.14
N GLY A 174 -12.58 2.17 16.17
CA GLY A 174 -13.60 1.12 16.02
C GLY A 174 -14.92 1.60 15.42
N LYS A 175 -15.08 2.90 15.15
CA LYS A 175 -16.26 3.47 14.49
C LYS A 175 -16.00 3.72 13.02
N ARG A 176 -16.92 3.26 12.17
CA ARG A 176 -16.94 3.57 10.74
C ARG A 176 -17.67 4.88 10.48
N TYR A 177 -17.11 5.70 9.60
CA TYR A 177 -17.63 6.97 9.11
C TYR A 177 -17.81 6.84 7.59
N GLN A 178 -19.04 6.99 7.10
CA GLN A 178 -19.39 6.94 5.68
C GLN A 178 -20.71 7.65 5.42
#